data_AF-A0A7S1ZZG5-F1
#
_entry.id   AF-A0A7S1ZZG5-F1
#
_cell.length_a   1.000
_cell.length_b   1.000
_cell.length_c   1.000
_cell.angle_alpha   90.00
_cell.angle_beta   90.00
_cell.angle_gamma   90.00
#
_symmetry.space_group_name_H-M   'P 1'
#
loop_
_entity.id
_entity.type
_entity.pdbx_description
1 polymer ?
#
loop_
_entity_poly.entity_id
_entity_poly.type
_entity_poly.pdbx_seq_one_letter_code
_entity_poly.pdbx_strand_id
1 'polypeptide(L)'
;VKNIPVEVLESLPMMTDTSKLAKMAFLHKLNAIAYLAGGKYIFYVLLTAVKMVQMTLSNGLFESSAISFAGLGHVSLFVMGDVDTAYHIGERALQIQERCESEAGKAT
;
A
#
# COMPACT_ATOMS: atom_id res chain seq x y z
N VAL A 1 -8.01 4.57 8.95
CA VAL A 1 -7.35 4.98 7.69
C VAL A 1 -7.56 6.46 7.39
N LYS A 2 -8.79 6.99 7.54
CA LYS A 2 -9.12 8.42 7.35
C LYS A 2 -8.24 9.42 8.12
N ASN A 3 -7.61 8.98 9.21
CA ASN A 3 -6.77 9.80 10.09
C ASN A 3 -5.31 9.31 10.21
N ILE A 4 -4.75 8.63 9.20
CA ILE A 4 -3.29 8.39 9.24
C ILE A 4 -2.63 9.76 8.98
N PRO A 5 -1.93 10.36 9.96
CA PRO A 5 -1.25 11.62 9.76
C PRO A 5 -0.17 11.43 8.71
N VAL A 6 0.02 12.44 7.85
CA VAL A 6 1.01 12.40 6.76
C VAL A 6 2.40 12.18 7.32
N GLU A 7 2.65 12.82 8.46
CA GLU A 7 3.88 12.81 9.23
C GLU A 7 4.26 11.38 9.64
N VAL A 8 3.26 10.52 9.88
CA VAL A 8 3.52 9.10 10.16
C VAL A 8 4.11 8.43 8.93
N LEU A 9 3.52 8.64 7.74
CA LEU A 9 4.01 8.05 6.48
C LEU A 9 5.38 8.60 6.08
N GLU A 10 5.64 9.88 6.33
CA GLU A 10 6.94 10.52 6.10
C GLU A 10 8.03 10.03 7.06
N SER A 11 7.66 9.64 8.28
CA SER A 11 8.61 9.15 9.29
C SER A 11 8.96 7.65 9.15
N LEU A 12 8.18 6.87 8.40
CA LEU A 12 8.40 5.43 8.30
C LEU A 12 9.78 5.12 7.68
N PRO A 13 10.64 4.29 8.29
CA PRO A 13 11.91 3.92 7.67
C PRO A 13 11.68 3.02 6.45
N MET A 14 12.68 2.84 5.59
CA MET A 14 12.66 1.75 4.61
C MET A 14 12.72 0.39 5.32
N MET A 15 11.96 -0.58 4.82
CA MET A 15 11.96 -1.94 5.33
C MET A 15 13.24 -2.65 4.91
N THR A 16 14.00 -3.17 5.88
CA THR A 16 15.30 -3.83 5.63
C THR A 16 15.30 -5.33 5.94
N ASP A 17 14.35 -5.81 6.74
CA ASP A 17 14.22 -7.23 7.08
C ASP A 17 13.81 -8.05 5.86
N THR A 18 14.68 -8.97 5.46
CA THR A 18 14.52 -9.80 4.25
C THR A 18 13.30 -10.72 4.29
N SER A 19 12.93 -11.23 5.47
CA SER A 19 11.74 -12.06 5.64
C SER A 19 10.47 -11.24 5.42
N LYS A 20 10.44 -10.01 5.92
CA LYS A 20 9.31 -9.10 5.74
C LYS A 20 9.20 -8.60 4.31
N LEU A 21 10.34 -8.29 3.67
CA LEU A 21 10.40 -7.95 2.25
C LEU A 21 9.86 -9.07 1.36
N ALA A 22 10.25 -10.32 1.61
CA ALA A 22 9.74 -11.47 0.87
C ALA A 22 8.21 -11.63 1.02
N LYS A 23 7.68 -11.41 2.22
CA LYS A 23 6.23 -11.41 2.48
C LYS A 23 5.52 -10.29 1.75
N MET A 24 6.07 -9.07 1.75
CA MET A 24 5.51 -7.94 0.99
C MET A 24 5.49 -8.24 -0.51
N ALA A 25 6.58 -8.77 -1.06
CA ALA A 25 6.66 -9.15 -2.47
C ALA A 25 5.64 -10.25 -2.83
N PHE A 26 5.46 -11.25 -1.96
CA PHE A 26 4.44 -12.28 -2.15
C PHE A 26 3.01 -11.68 -2.14
N LEU A 27 2.69 -10.86 -1.15
CA LEU A 27 1.38 -10.21 -1.04
C LEU A 27 1.11 -9.28 -2.24
N HIS A 28 2.13 -8.56 -2.70
CA HIS A 28 2.02 -7.68 -3.86
C HIS A 28 1.69 -8.45 -5.14
N LYS A 29 2.41 -9.56 -5.39
CA LYS A 29 2.11 -10.46 -6.52
C LYS A 29 0.72 -11.07 -6.41
N LEU A 30 0.32 -11.53 -5.22
CA LEU A 30 -0.99 -12.10 -4.98
C LEU A 30 -2.10 -11.07 -5.21
N ASN A 31 -1.89 -9.82 -4.77
CA ASN A 31 -2.83 -8.72 -5.00
C ASN A 31 -3.03 -8.48 -6.50
N ALA A 32 -1.95 -8.36 -7.27
CA ALA A 32 -2.01 -8.17 -8.71
C ALA A 32 -2.75 -9.31 -9.43
N ILE A 33 -2.45 -10.56 -9.06
CA ILE A 33 -3.12 -11.74 -9.62
C ILE A 33 -4.61 -11.72 -9.28
N ALA A 34 -4.98 -11.43 -8.02
CA ALA A 34 -6.37 -11.35 -7.59
C ALA A 34 -7.14 -10.24 -8.32
N TYR A 35 -6.50 -9.10 -8.55
CA TYR A 35 -7.07 -7.99 -9.31
C TYR A 35 -7.35 -8.39 -10.77
N LEU A 36 -6.36 -9.00 -11.44
CA LEU A 36 -6.50 -9.45 -12.83
C LEU A 36 -7.50 -10.60 -12.99
N ALA A 37 -7.57 -11.51 -12.01
CA ALA A 37 -8.51 -12.63 -12.04
C ALA A 37 -9.98 -12.17 -11.86
N GLY A 38 -10.20 -11.02 -11.22
CA GLY A 38 -11.50 -10.39 -11.08
C GLY A 38 -12.57 -11.25 -10.39
N GLY A 39 -13.82 -10.82 -10.52
CA GLY A 39 -14.99 -11.54 -10.04
C GLY A 39 -14.88 -11.94 -8.56
N LYS A 40 -14.93 -13.25 -8.29
CA LYS A 40 -14.89 -13.81 -6.92
C LYS A 40 -13.58 -13.54 -6.17
N TYR A 41 -12.51 -13.15 -6.86
CA TYR A 41 -11.20 -12.93 -6.24
C TYR A 41 -10.99 -11.49 -5.76
N ILE A 42 -11.94 -10.58 -6.02
CA ILE A 42 -11.84 -9.17 -5.61
C ILE A 42 -11.64 -9.01 -4.09
N PHE A 43 -12.20 -9.92 -3.29
CA PHE A 43 -12.01 -9.93 -1.84
C PHE A 43 -10.54 -10.16 -1.42
N TYR A 44 -9.76 -10.89 -2.21
CA TYR A 44 -8.34 -11.08 -1.95
C TYR A 44 -7.53 -9.80 -2.22
N VAL A 45 -7.97 -8.94 -3.14
CA VAL A 45 -7.37 -7.61 -3.36
C VAL A 45 -7.49 -6.78 -2.09
N LEU A 46 -8.68 -6.74 -1.48
CA LEU A 46 -8.92 -6.06 -0.22
C LEU A 46 -8.04 -6.66 0.90
N LEU A 47 -8.07 -7.98 1.07
CA LEU A 47 -7.35 -8.66 2.16
C LEU A 47 -5.84 -8.39 2.07
N THR A 48 -5.27 -8.51 0.86
CA THR A 48 -3.85 -8.27 0.63
C THR A 48 -3.49 -6.80 0.79
N ALA A 49 -4.31 -5.86 0.29
CA ALA A 49 -4.08 -4.42 0.46
C ALA A 49 -4.04 -4.02 1.94
N VAL A 50 -5.05 -4.44 2.72
CA VAL A 50 -5.10 -4.18 4.17
C VAL A 50 -3.88 -4.79 4.87
N LYS A 51 -3.51 -6.04 4.51
CA LYS A 51 -2.37 -6.70 5.13
C LYS A 51 -1.05 -6.00 4.82
N MET A 52 -0.85 -5.58 3.57
CA MET A 52 0.35 -4.86 3.17
C MET A 52 0.42 -3.49 3.85
N VAL A 53 -0.69 -2.75 3.97
CA VAL A 53 -0.72 -1.49 4.73
C VAL A 53 -0.36 -1.71 6.20
N GLN A 54 -0.93 -2.74 6.85
CA GLN A 54 -0.55 -3.10 8.21
C GLN A 54 0.97 -3.35 8.30
N MET A 55 1.51 -4.13 7.36
CA MET A 55 2.94 -4.43 7.34
C MET A 55 3.80 -3.19 7.12
N THR A 56 3.40 -2.29 6.22
CA THR A 56 4.09 -1.02 5.97
C THR A 56 4.11 -0.15 7.23
N LEU A 57 2.96 0.02 7.89
CA LEU A 57 2.86 0.82 9.11
C LEU A 57 3.68 0.24 10.27
N SER A 58 3.79 -1.09 10.37
CA SER A 58 4.54 -1.75 11.45
C SER A 58 6.02 -1.95 11.17
N ASN A 59 6.45 -1.98 9.90
CA ASN A 59 7.79 -2.44 9.54
C ASN A 59 8.54 -1.52 8.56
N GLY A 60 7.93 -0.42 8.15
CA GLY A 60 8.51 0.53 7.21
C GLY A 60 8.07 0.33 5.76
N LEU A 61 8.54 1.24 4.90
CA LEU A 61 8.20 1.29 3.49
C LEU A 61 8.90 0.16 2.69
N PHE A 62 8.11 -0.50 1.87
CA PHE A 62 8.54 -1.33 0.75
C PHE A 62 8.26 -0.60 -0.57
N GLU A 63 9.02 -0.88 -1.64
CA GLU A 63 8.89 -0.27 -2.97
C GLU A 63 7.42 -0.22 -3.45
N SER A 64 6.67 -1.31 -3.28
CA SER A 64 5.25 -1.38 -3.68
C SER A 64 4.26 -0.93 -2.59
N SER A 65 4.70 -0.18 -1.58
CA SER A 65 3.81 0.29 -0.50
C SER A 65 2.72 1.20 -1.05
N ALA A 66 3.02 2.04 -2.04
CA ALA A 66 2.04 2.92 -2.69
C ALA A 66 0.81 2.15 -3.18
N ILE A 67 1.02 0.99 -3.81
CA ILE A 67 -0.05 0.10 -4.31
C ILE A 67 -0.94 -0.41 -3.18
N SER A 68 -0.37 -0.61 -1.99
CA SER A 68 -1.10 -1.09 -0.82
C SER A 68 -2.09 -0.03 -0.32
N PHE A 69 -1.66 1.24 -0.31
CA PHE A 69 -2.51 2.37 0.03
C PHE A 69 -3.54 2.66 -1.08
N ALA A 70 -3.15 2.63 -2.35
CA ALA A 70 -4.09 2.75 -3.47
C ALA A 70 -5.19 1.67 -3.41
N GLY A 71 -4.84 0.44 -3.02
CA GLY A 71 -5.80 -0.63 -2.75
C GLY A 71 -6.81 -0.29 -1.66
N LEU A 72 -6.42 0.41 -0.59
CA LEU A 72 -7.37 0.93 0.41
C LEU A 72 -8.26 2.05 -0.13
N GLY A 73 -7.74 2.87 -1.05
CA GLY A 73 -8.51 3.89 -1.75
C GLY A 73 -9.65 3.26 -2.56
N HIS A 74 -9.35 2.19 -3.32
CA HIS A 74 -10.36 1.41 -4.03
C HIS A 74 -11.44 0.85 -3.09
N VAL A 75 -11.06 0.37 -1.91
CA VAL A 75 -12.03 -0.15 -0.94
C VAL A 75 -12.93 0.97 -0.42
N SER A 76 -12.34 2.12 -0.08
CA SER A 76 -13.10 3.28 0.40
C SER A 76 -14.09 3.76 -0.66
N LEU A 77 -13.69 3.75 -1.94
CA LEU A 77 -14.55 4.13 -3.06
C LEU A 77 -15.62 3.09 -3.37
N PHE A 78 -15.22 1.87 -3.74
CA PHE A 78 -16.14 0.87 -4.31
C PHE A 78 -16.97 0.12 -3.28
N VAL A 79 -16.48 -0.02 -2.04
CA VAL A 79 -17.19 -0.73 -0.98
C VAL A 79 -17.95 0.23 -0.08
N MET A 80 -17.35 1.36 0.29
CA MET A 80 -17.93 2.30 1.25
C MET A 80 -18.61 3.50 0.59
N GLY A 81 -18.35 3.78 -0.70
CA GLY A 81 -18.85 4.98 -1.37
C GLY A 81 -18.23 6.29 -0.86
N ASP A 82 -17.15 6.22 -0.07
CA ASP A 82 -16.48 7.37 0.54
C ASP A 82 -15.38 7.90 -0.42
N VAL A 83 -15.82 8.74 -1.36
CA VAL A 83 -14.97 9.33 -2.40
C VAL A 83 -13.86 10.21 -1.79
N ASP A 84 -14.18 11.01 -0.78
CA ASP A 84 -13.22 11.93 -0.15
C ASP A 84 -12.07 11.15 0.51
N THR A 85 -12.41 10.08 1.22
CA THR A 85 -11.40 9.20 1.83
C THR A 85 -10.57 8.50 0.77
N ALA A 86 -11.20 8.03 -0.31
CA ALA A 86 -10.48 7.41 -1.42
C ALA A 86 -9.49 8.38 -2.08
N TYR A 87 -9.91 9.63 -2.30
CA TYR A 87 -9.06 10.69 -2.86
C TYR A 87 -7.87 10.98 -1.94
N HIS A 88 -8.11 11.22 -0.65
CA HIS A 88 -7.03 11.46 0.31
C HIS A 88 -6.05 10.30 0.41
N ILE A 89 -6.54 9.05 0.38
CA ILE A 89 -5.67 7.87 0.38
C ILE A 89 -4.84 7.79 -0.92
N GLY A 90 -5.43 8.15 -2.06
CA GLY A 90 -4.73 8.23 -3.34
C GLY A 90 -3.56 9.22 -3.30
N GLU A 91 -3.79 10.42 -2.77
CA GLU A 91 -2.73 11.43 -2.58
C GLU A 91 -1.60 10.89 -1.68
N ARG A 92 -1.93 10.19 -0.60
CA ARG A 92 -0.91 9.54 0.25
C ARG A 92 -0.14 8.43 -0.46
N ALA A 93 -0.81 7.66 -1.32
CA ALA A 93 -0.14 6.63 -2.11
C ALA A 93 0.90 7.24 -3.07
N LEU A 94 0.59 8.37 -3.70
CA LEU A 94 1.52 9.10 -4.57
C LEU A 94 2.74 9.60 -3.79
N GLN A 95 2.53 10.22 -2.62
CA GLN A 95 3.63 10.67 -1.76
C GLN A 95 4.55 9.52 -1.31
N ILE A 96 3.97 8.36 -1.01
CA ILE A 96 4.75 7.15 -0.68
C ILE A 96 5.58 6.69 -1.89
N GLN A 97 5.00 6.73 -3.10
CA GLN A 97 5.69 6.34 -4.32
C GLN A 97 6.91 7.22 -4.57
N GLU A 98 6.74 8.56 -4.53
CA GLU A 98 7.83 9.52 -4.70
C GLU A 98 8.96 9.28 -3.70
N ARG A 99 8.60 8.97 -2.45
CA ARG A 99 9.59 8.68 -1.40
C ARG A 99 10.34 7.38 -1.65
N CYS A 100 9.65 6.30 -2.02
CA CYS A 100 10.28 5.04 -2.38
C CYS A 100 11.24 5.21 -3.57
N GLU A 101 10.86 5.98 -4.58
CA GLU A 101 11.69 6.27 -5.75
C GLU A 101 12.92 7.11 -5.37
N SER A 102 12.76 8.13 -4.54
CA SER A 102 13.87 8.97 -4.06
C SER A 102 14.90 8.16 -3.27
N GLU A 103 14.46 7.25 -2.39
CA GLU A 103 15.37 6.40 -1.60
C GLU A 103 16.03 5.33 -2.48
N ALA A 104 15.33 4.78 -3.48
CA ALA A 104 15.92 3.87 -4.45
C ALA A 104 17.00 4.54 -5.32
N GLY A 105 16.76 5.79 -5.74
CA GLY A 105 17.73 6.57 -6.53
C GLY A 105 18.95 7.06 -5.74
N LYS A 106 18.90 7.09 -4.40
CA LYS A 106 20.07 7.37 -3.54
C LYS A 106 20.97 6.15 -3.31
N ALA A 107 20.52 4.95 -3.66
CA ALA A 107 21.26 3.70 -3.47
C ALA A 107 22.19 3.34 -4.65
N THR A 108 22.26 4.19 -5.68
CA THR A 108 23.18 4.12 -6.84
C THR A 108 24.18 5.25 -6.81
#